data_AF-A0A287D7J5-F1
#
_entry.id   AF-A0A287D7J5-F1
#
_cell.length_a   1.000
_cell.length_b   1.000
_cell.length_c   1.000
_cell.angle_alpha   90.00
_cell.angle_beta   90.00
_cell.angle_gamma   90.00
#
_symmetry.space_group_name_H-M   'P 1'
#
loop_
_entity.id
_entity.type
_entity.pdbx_description
1 polymer ?
#
loop_
_entity_poly.entity_id
_entity_poly.type
_entity_poly.pdbx_seq_one_letter_code
_entity_poly.pdbx_strand_id
1 'polypeptide(L)'
;QLFTDTTPSPSQEVEKSGLLNMTKIAQGGRKLRKNWGPSWVVLAGNSLVFYRDPPPPTAPSSGWMSGPAGSRPESSVDLRGAALAHGRHLSSRRNVLHIRTVPGHEFLLQSDQETELRAWHHALRAVIERLERENPLELRLSGSGPAELAELSAGEDEEEDSEPVPKPFLRLSGRRSSSRCPEGTEQNRVRNKLKRLIAKRPPLQSLQERGLLRDQVFGCQLESLCQREGDTVPSFVRLCIAAVDKRGLDVDGIYRVSGNLAVVQKLRFLVDRERAVTSDGRYMFPENPGQEGRLDLDSAEWDDIHVVTGALKLFLRELPQPLVPPMLLPHFRAALALSESEQRLSQIQELVDSMPKPNHDTLRYLLEHLCSILRAMPGNRQLHPRFYFQLIS
;
A
#
# COMPACT_ATOMS: atom_id res chain seq x y z
N GLN A 1 -25.06 25.48 29.61
CA GLN A 1 -24.04 24.98 30.55
C GLN A 1 -24.40 23.54 30.88
N LEU A 2 -23.37 22.71 31.06
CA LEU A 2 -23.33 21.29 31.50
C LEU A 2 -22.70 20.34 30.47
N PHE A 3 -21.38 20.30 30.61
CA PHE A 3 -20.46 19.16 30.53
C PHE A 3 -20.15 18.47 29.19
N THR A 4 -19.01 18.90 28.65
CA THR A 4 -18.05 18.10 27.89
C THR A 4 -17.55 16.92 28.73
N ASP A 5 -17.78 15.70 28.28
CA ASP A 5 -17.00 14.54 28.73
C ASP A 5 -16.39 13.88 27.49
N THR A 6 -15.27 14.46 27.06
CA THR A 6 -14.45 13.93 25.97
C THR A 6 -13.57 12.84 26.56
N THR A 7 -13.99 11.58 26.47
CA THR A 7 -13.11 10.45 26.73
C THR A 7 -11.94 10.50 25.74
N PRO A 8 -10.68 10.57 26.20
CA PRO A 8 -9.53 10.58 25.32
C PRO A 8 -9.40 9.23 24.62
N SER A 9 -9.12 9.25 23.32
CA SER A 9 -8.66 8.09 22.54
C SER A 9 -7.52 7.37 23.27
N PRO A 10 -7.40 6.03 23.19
CA PRO A 10 -6.34 5.31 23.88
C PRO A 10 -4.98 5.78 23.36
N SER A 11 -4.28 6.54 24.18
CA SER A 11 -2.88 6.89 23.99
C SER A 11 -2.08 5.59 23.82
N GLN A 12 -1.34 5.44 22.71
CA GLN A 12 -0.32 4.40 22.61
C GLN A 12 0.66 4.58 23.78
N GLU A 13 0.54 3.73 24.80
CA GLU A 13 1.37 3.81 25.99
C GLU A 13 2.84 3.55 25.62
N VAL A 14 3.73 4.41 26.10
CA VAL A 14 5.18 4.23 25.94
C VAL A 14 5.61 3.10 26.85
N GLU A 15 6.10 2.01 26.26
CA GLU A 15 6.50 0.82 27.01
C GLU A 15 7.86 0.98 27.68
N LYS A 16 8.77 1.70 27.01
CA LYS A 16 10.08 2.02 27.58
C LYS A 16 10.71 3.20 26.87
N SER A 17 11.38 4.08 27.62
CA SER A 17 12.24 5.11 27.07
C SER A 17 13.53 5.24 27.87
N GLY A 18 14.60 5.72 27.24
CA GLY A 18 15.90 5.89 27.89
C GLY A 18 17.03 6.23 26.93
N LEU A 19 18.16 6.66 27.48
CA LEU A 19 19.34 7.01 26.70
C LEU A 19 20.18 5.76 26.44
N LEU A 20 20.45 5.45 25.17
CA LEU A 20 21.32 4.35 24.77
C LEU A 20 22.34 4.81 23.73
N ASN A 21 23.49 4.15 23.69
CA ASN A 21 24.41 4.31 22.57
C ASN A 21 23.91 3.48 21.39
N MET A 22 23.78 4.10 20.22
CA MET A 22 23.26 3.48 19.02
C MET A 22 24.23 3.63 17.85
N THR A 23 24.29 2.61 16.99
CA THR A 23 24.85 2.74 15.64
C THR A 23 23.98 1.98 14.65
N LYS A 24 23.79 2.58 13.48
CA LYS A 24 23.19 1.90 12.32
C LYS A 24 24.28 1.20 11.52
N ILE A 25 24.09 -0.09 11.23
CA ILE A 25 25.08 -0.90 10.49
C ILE A 25 24.56 -1.38 9.14
N ALA A 26 23.25 -1.32 8.90
CA ALA A 26 22.69 -1.52 7.57
C ALA A 26 21.42 -0.68 7.33
N GLN A 27 21.21 -0.26 6.08
CA GLN A 27 19.98 0.37 5.62
C GLN A 27 19.50 -0.31 4.33
N GLY A 28 18.35 -1.00 4.39
CA GLY A 28 17.81 -1.73 3.25
C GLY A 28 18.78 -2.79 2.71
N GLY A 29 19.52 -3.46 3.59
CA GLY A 29 20.55 -4.45 3.24
C GLY A 29 21.91 -3.88 2.80
N ARG A 30 22.06 -2.56 2.64
CA ARG A 30 23.37 -1.93 2.38
C ARG A 30 24.13 -1.73 3.68
N LYS A 31 25.35 -2.25 3.77
CA LYS A 31 26.22 -2.09 4.94
C LYS A 31 26.66 -0.64 5.09
N LEU A 32 26.54 -0.12 6.31
CA LEU A 32 26.95 1.22 6.71
C LEU A 32 28.18 1.12 7.61
N ARG A 33 29.05 2.14 7.54
CA ARG A 33 30.14 2.29 8.50
C ARG A 33 29.55 2.56 9.88
N LYS A 34 30.07 1.85 10.89
CA LYS A 34 29.67 2.05 12.29
C LYS A 34 30.01 3.47 12.73
N ASN A 35 29.01 4.18 13.22
CA ASN A 35 29.14 5.50 13.83
C ASN A 35 28.32 5.49 15.12
N TRP A 36 29.01 5.35 16.25
CA TRP A 36 28.37 5.26 17.55
C TRP A 36 28.03 6.66 18.06
N GLY A 37 26.77 6.87 18.44
CA GLY A 37 26.34 8.10 19.09
C GLY A 37 25.30 7.81 20.19
N PRO A 38 25.19 8.69 21.20
CA PRO A 38 24.09 8.63 22.13
C PRO A 38 22.78 8.94 21.40
N SER A 39 21.73 8.19 21.68
CA SER A 39 20.38 8.42 21.16
C SER A 39 19.36 8.14 22.25
N TRP A 40 18.36 9.01 22.36
CA TRP A 40 17.22 8.76 23.20
C TRP A 40 16.26 7.82 22.48
N VAL A 41 16.11 6.62 23.02
CA VAL A 41 15.36 5.52 22.41
C VAL A 41 13.99 5.44 23.08
N VAL A 42 12.94 5.34 22.27
CA VAL A 42 11.56 5.20 22.72
C VAL A 42 10.92 3.98 22.05
N LEU A 43 10.43 3.06 22.87
CA LEU A 43 9.64 1.90 22.45
C LEU A 43 8.17 2.21 22.74
N ALA A 44 7.36 2.33 21.70
CA ALA A 44 5.94 2.67 21.80
C ALA A 44 5.12 1.87 20.77
N GLY A 45 4.15 1.11 21.26
CA GLY A 45 3.27 0.27 20.42
C GLY A 45 4.06 -0.75 19.58
N ASN A 46 4.16 -0.51 18.28
CA ASN A 46 4.88 -1.33 17.30
C ASN A 46 6.23 -0.75 16.87
N SER A 47 6.58 0.46 17.32
CA SER A 47 7.66 1.24 16.76
C SER A 47 8.78 1.46 17.77
N LEU A 48 10.00 1.43 17.27
CA LEU A 48 11.21 1.85 17.98
C LEU A 48 11.71 3.15 17.35
N VAL A 49 11.70 4.22 18.13
CA VAL A 49 12.01 5.58 17.67
C VAL A 49 13.29 6.08 18.32
N PHE A 50 14.12 6.74 17.52
CA PHE A 50 15.42 7.26 17.91
C PHE A 50 15.42 8.80 17.80
N TYR A 51 15.73 9.45 18.91
CA TYR A 51 15.87 10.91 19.01
C TYR A 51 17.33 11.28 19.29
N ARG A 52 17.73 12.46 18.82
CA ARG A 52 19.09 12.99 19.03
C ARG A 52 19.30 13.47 20.46
N ASP A 53 18.29 14.12 21.04
CA ASP A 53 18.35 14.72 22.37
C ASP A 53 17.18 14.22 23.26
N PRO A 54 17.40 14.03 24.57
CA PRO A 54 16.33 13.66 25.50
C PRO A 54 15.31 14.80 25.67
N PRO A 55 14.03 14.49 25.99
CA PRO A 55 13.02 15.51 26.26
C PRO A 55 13.36 16.31 27.54
N PRO A 56 13.03 17.62 27.61
CA PRO A 56 13.25 18.43 28.79
C PRO A 56 12.43 17.91 29.99
N PRO A 57 12.93 18.06 31.22
CA PRO A 57 12.33 17.49 32.44
C PRO A 57 10.94 18.06 32.81
N THR A 58 10.44 19.08 32.10
CA THR A 58 9.16 19.76 32.37
C THR A 58 8.03 19.37 31.40
N ALA A 59 8.23 18.40 30.50
CA ALA A 59 7.22 18.01 29.52
C ALA A 59 6.17 17.03 30.10
N PRO A 60 4.86 17.26 29.89
CA PRO A 60 3.81 16.36 30.36
C PRO A 60 3.93 14.97 29.71
N SER A 61 3.60 13.93 30.48
CA SER A 61 3.70 12.51 30.09
C SER A 61 2.89 12.12 28.85
N SER A 62 1.91 12.93 28.46
CA SER A 62 1.05 12.74 27.29
C SER A 62 1.57 13.40 25.99
N GLY A 63 2.66 14.17 26.04
CA GLY A 63 3.21 14.94 24.90
C GLY A 63 4.38 14.28 24.17
N TRP A 64 4.78 13.06 24.52
CA TRP A 64 6.07 12.48 24.10
C TRP A 64 6.15 12.09 22.63
N MET A 65 5.02 11.97 21.92
CA MET A 65 5.00 11.73 20.47
C MET A 65 5.40 12.97 19.64
N SER A 66 5.48 14.16 20.25
CA SER A 66 5.98 15.38 19.59
C SER A 66 7.48 15.60 19.79
N GLY A 67 8.19 14.68 20.44
CA GLY A 67 9.55 14.91 20.93
C GLY A 67 9.63 16.10 21.91
N PRO A 68 10.81 16.44 22.44
CA PRO A 68 11.05 17.80 22.94
C PRO A 68 10.54 18.80 21.89
N ALA A 69 9.70 19.75 22.29
CA ALA A 69 9.05 20.75 21.42
C ALA A 69 9.84 21.05 20.12
N GLY A 70 9.47 20.37 19.01
CA GLY A 70 10.05 20.59 17.68
C GLY A 70 11.16 19.65 17.20
N SER A 71 11.58 18.62 17.93
CA SER A 71 12.61 17.69 17.43
C SER A 71 12.03 16.60 16.51
N ARG A 72 12.47 16.56 15.25
CA ARG A 72 12.15 15.45 14.34
C ARG A 72 12.91 14.17 14.78
N PRO A 73 12.25 12.99 14.80
CA PRO A 73 12.94 11.74 15.09
C PRO A 73 14.01 11.48 14.02
N GLU A 74 15.21 11.08 14.45
CA GLU A 74 16.34 10.79 13.54
C GLU A 74 16.06 9.54 12.72
N SER A 75 15.43 8.54 13.35
CA SER A 75 14.90 7.37 12.67
C SER A 75 13.78 6.73 13.48
N SER A 76 12.85 6.07 12.79
CA SER A 76 11.79 5.26 13.39
C SER A 76 11.72 3.94 12.62
N VAL A 77 11.53 2.83 13.33
CA VAL A 77 11.44 1.50 12.73
C VAL A 77 10.31 0.65 13.31
N ASP A 78 9.61 -0.08 12.45
CA ASP A 78 8.61 -1.08 12.85
C ASP A 78 9.32 -2.36 13.33
N LEU A 79 8.90 -2.87 14.49
CA LEU A 79 9.44 -4.07 15.12
C LEU A 79 8.74 -5.37 14.70
N ARG A 80 7.69 -5.31 13.86
CA ARG A 80 7.03 -6.52 13.35
C ARG A 80 8.00 -7.42 12.58
N GLY A 81 8.11 -8.67 13.03
CA GLY A 81 9.04 -9.64 12.46
C GLY A 81 10.52 -9.27 12.61
N ALA A 82 10.85 -8.31 13.49
CA ALA A 82 12.23 -7.95 13.77
C ALA A 82 12.93 -9.05 14.58
N ALA A 83 14.14 -9.42 14.17
CA ALA A 83 14.97 -10.33 14.93
C ALA A 83 15.79 -9.56 15.98
N LEU A 84 15.78 -10.07 17.21
CA LEU A 84 16.57 -9.54 18.32
C LEU A 84 17.62 -10.57 18.76
N ALA A 85 18.90 -10.18 18.73
CA ALA A 85 20.02 -11.02 19.09
C ALA A 85 21.07 -10.26 19.92
N HIS A 86 22.04 -10.99 20.47
CA HIS A 86 23.19 -10.39 21.13
C HIS A 86 24.24 -9.99 20.09
N GLY A 87 24.66 -8.72 20.09
CA GLY A 87 25.58 -8.13 19.12
C GLY A 87 27.07 -8.38 19.38
N ARG A 88 27.43 -9.36 20.22
CA ARG A 88 28.81 -9.66 20.65
C ARG A 88 29.78 -9.97 19.51
N HIS A 89 29.27 -10.48 18.39
CA HIS A 89 30.06 -10.78 17.18
C HIS A 89 30.13 -9.59 16.21
N LEU A 90 29.35 -8.54 16.46
CA LEU A 90 29.22 -7.37 15.59
C LEU A 90 29.85 -6.12 16.20
N SER A 91 30.20 -6.11 17.49
CA SER A 91 30.86 -5.00 18.15
C SER A 91 31.80 -5.52 19.25
N SER A 92 32.90 -4.82 19.47
CA SER A 92 33.81 -5.05 20.61
C SER A 92 33.32 -4.42 21.91
N ARG A 93 32.26 -3.59 21.86
CA ARG A 93 31.64 -3.02 23.06
C ARG A 93 30.92 -4.12 23.85
N ARG A 94 30.97 -4.02 25.18
CA ARG A 94 30.18 -4.88 26.08
C ARG A 94 28.71 -4.47 26.02
N ASN A 95 27.82 -5.39 26.38
CA ASN A 95 26.39 -5.09 26.53
C ASN A 95 25.75 -4.52 25.25
N VAL A 96 25.82 -5.29 24.15
CA VAL A 96 25.30 -4.86 22.84
C VAL A 96 24.14 -5.75 22.40
N LEU A 97 23.02 -5.13 22.04
CA LEU A 97 21.89 -5.75 21.37
C LEU A 97 21.94 -5.47 19.87
N HIS A 98 21.59 -6.47 19.08
CA HIS A 98 21.44 -6.38 17.63
C HIS A 98 19.98 -6.54 17.26
N ILE A 99 19.46 -5.55 16.54
CA ILE A 99 18.08 -5.52 16.03
C ILE A 99 18.15 -5.53 14.51
N ARG A 100 17.48 -6.51 13.89
CA ARG A 100 17.33 -6.61 12.44
C ARG A 100 15.85 -6.57 12.08
N THR A 101 15.45 -5.53 11.36
CA THR A 101 14.08 -5.35 10.89
C THR A 101 13.83 -6.08 9.56
N VAL A 102 12.56 -6.37 9.23
CA VAL A 102 12.16 -7.03 7.97
C VAL A 102 12.62 -6.29 6.71
N PRO A 103 12.57 -4.94 6.62
CA PRO A 103 13.11 -4.20 5.48
C PRO A 103 14.64 -4.26 5.36
N GLY A 104 15.34 -4.93 6.28
CA GLY A 104 16.79 -5.06 6.27
C GLY A 104 17.54 -3.86 6.86
N HIS A 105 16.92 -3.10 7.77
CA HIS A 105 17.65 -2.16 8.62
C HIS A 105 18.23 -2.90 9.83
N GLU A 106 19.49 -2.63 10.13
CA GLU A 106 20.20 -3.23 11.26
C GLU A 106 20.79 -2.17 12.17
N PHE A 107 20.53 -2.34 13.48
CA PHE A 107 20.95 -1.43 14.54
C PHE A 107 21.66 -2.20 15.64
N LEU A 108 22.65 -1.54 16.25
CA LEU A 108 23.25 -1.99 17.49
C LEU A 108 22.92 -0.99 18.59
N LEU A 109 22.37 -1.48 19.70
CA LEU A 109 22.10 -0.71 20.92
C LEU A 109 23.04 -1.15 22.03
N GLN A 110 23.56 -0.20 22.79
CA GLN A 110 24.51 -0.45 23.86
C GLN A 110 24.20 0.42 25.08
N SER A 111 24.34 -0.17 26.27
CA SER A 111 24.36 0.52 27.57
C SER A 111 25.55 0.02 28.37
N ASP A 112 26.13 0.87 29.20
CA ASP A 112 27.20 0.47 30.12
C ASP A 112 26.66 -0.38 31.27
N GLN A 113 25.36 -0.25 31.58
CA GLN A 113 24.67 -1.03 32.59
C GLN A 113 24.06 -2.30 31.99
N GLU A 114 24.53 -3.47 32.42
CA GLU A 114 24.03 -4.76 31.94
C GLU A 114 22.55 -4.97 32.32
N THR A 115 22.15 -4.53 33.52
CA THR A 115 20.77 -4.61 34.01
C THR A 115 19.81 -3.80 33.14
N GLU A 116 20.21 -2.60 32.73
CA GLU A 116 19.43 -1.73 31.85
C GLU A 116 19.28 -2.36 30.46
N LEU A 117 20.37 -2.86 29.88
CA LEU A 117 20.32 -3.52 28.58
C LEU A 117 19.46 -4.80 28.63
N ARG A 118 19.53 -5.56 29.73
CA ARG A 118 18.68 -6.74 29.94
C ARG A 118 17.20 -6.36 30.01
N ALA A 119 16.86 -5.27 30.69
CA ALA A 119 15.51 -4.73 30.71
C ALA A 119 15.04 -4.31 29.30
N TRP A 120 15.90 -3.66 28.51
CA TRP A 120 15.63 -3.35 27.11
C TRP A 120 15.42 -4.59 26.25
N HIS A 121 16.25 -5.63 26.42
CA HIS A 121 16.09 -6.89 25.71
C HIS A 121 14.75 -7.56 26.03
N HIS A 122 14.34 -7.60 27.30
CA HIS A 122 13.04 -8.13 27.70
C HIS A 122 11.87 -7.32 27.13
N ALA A 123 11.92 -5.99 27.22
CA ALA A 123 10.87 -5.13 26.68
C ALA A 123 10.74 -5.29 25.15
N LEU A 124 11.85 -5.24 24.42
CA LEU A 124 11.86 -5.43 22.96
C LEU A 124 11.37 -6.83 22.57
N ARG A 125 11.80 -7.88 23.27
CA ARG A 125 11.34 -9.25 23.01
C ARG A 125 9.85 -9.39 23.28
N ALA A 126 9.35 -8.85 24.39
CA ALA A 126 7.92 -8.90 24.73
C ALA A 126 7.06 -8.20 23.66
N VAL A 127 7.50 -7.03 23.17
CA VAL A 127 6.82 -6.33 22.06
C VAL A 127 6.87 -7.14 20.77
N ILE A 128 8.03 -7.67 20.38
CA ILE A 128 8.17 -8.48 19.17
C ILE A 128 7.28 -9.73 19.25
N GLU A 129 7.35 -10.50 20.34
CA GLU A 129 6.54 -11.71 20.53
C GLU A 129 5.03 -11.39 20.58
N ARG A 130 4.64 -10.26 21.17
CA ARG A 130 3.25 -9.79 21.13
C ARG A 130 2.81 -9.49 19.71
N LEU A 131 3.63 -8.77 18.95
CA LEU A 131 3.35 -8.44 17.55
C LEU A 131 3.32 -9.69 16.65
N GLU A 132 4.12 -10.72 16.94
CA GLU A 132 4.13 -12.01 16.23
C GLU A 132 2.86 -12.83 16.54
N ARG A 133 2.41 -12.87 17.80
CA ARG A 133 1.20 -13.61 18.20
C ARG A 133 -0.07 -12.99 17.65
N GLU A 134 -0.11 -11.67 17.55
CA GLU A 134 -1.23 -10.94 16.96
C GLU A 134 -1.22 -10.98 15.42
N ASN A 135 -0.20 -11.57 14.78
CA ASN A 135 -0.15 -11.78 13.34
C ASN A 135 0.53 -13.11 12.95
N PRO A 136 -0.13 -14.27 13.17
CA PRO A 136 0.50 -15.59 13.14
C PRO A 136 1.03 -16.11 11.79
N LEU A 137 0.84 -15.40 10.67
CA LEU A 137 0.96 -16.01 9.33
C LEU A 137 2.18 -15.61 8.48
N GLU A 138 3.19 -14.93 9.02
CA GLU A 138 4.41 -14.58 8.26
C GLU A 138 5.67 -15.40 8.61
N LEU A 139 5.64 -16.30 9.59
CA LEU A 139 6.88 -16.90 10.16
C LEU A 139 7.30 -18.29 9.63
N ARG A 140 6.75 -18.80 8.52
CA ARG A 140 7.17 -20.10 7.94
C ARG A 140 7.77 -20.08 6.53
N LEU A 141 8.24 -18.93 6.06
CA LEU A 141 9.13 -18.86 4.88
C LEU A 141 10.59 -18.46 5.22
N SER A 142 10.97 -18.47 6.49
CA SER A 142 12.38 -18.42 6.91
C SER A 142 12.70 -19.57 7.85
N GLY A 143 12.76 -20.78 7.29
CA GLY A 143 13.45 -21.90 7.92
C GLY A 143 14.95 -21.66 7.82
N SER A 144 15.55 -21.03 8.82
CA SER A 144 16.96 -21.17 9.13
C SER A 144 17.11 -21.27 10.65
N GLY A 145 16.72 -22.43 11.19
CA GLY A 145 17.14 -22.83 12.52
C GLY A 145 18.58 -23.36 12.50
N PRO A 146 19.27 -23.41 13.64
CA PRO A 146 20.71 -23.70 13.69
C PRO A 146 21.09 -25.18 13.51
N ALA A 147 20.15 -26.05 13.08
CA ALA A 147 20.28 -27.50 13.21
C ALA A 147 20.64 -28.27 11.91
N GLU A 148 20.77 -27.62 10.76
CA GLU A 148 21.11 -28.30 9.49
C GLU A 148 22.52 -27.95 8.96
N LEU A 149 23.51 -27.90 9.85
CA LEU A 149 24.94 -27.77 9.48
C LEU A 149 25.77 -29.03 9.79
N ALA A 150 25.14 -30.17 10.05
CA ALA A 150 25.85 -31.40 10.45
C ALA A 150 25.88 -32.52 9.39
N GLU A 151 25.10 -32.43 8.32
CA GLU A 151 24.96 -33.53 7.35
C GLU A 151 25.11 -32.96 5.95
N LEU A 152 26.34 -32.76 5.47
CA LEU A 152 26.79 -32.87 4.07
C LEU A 152 28.31 -32.62 4.05
N SER A 153 29.05 -33.51 4.69
CA SER A 153 30.51 -33.65 4.57
C SER A 153 30.83 -35.14 4.39
N ALA A 154 30.56 -35.65 3.19
CA ALA A 154 31.06 -36.92 2.63
C ALA A 154 30.48 -36.95 1.20
N GLY A 155 31.27 -36.86 0.16
CA GLY A 155 32.06 -37.94 -0.42
C GLY A 155 31.74 -37.87 -1.92
N GLU A 156 32.73 -37.56 -2.75
CA GLU A 156 33.37 -38.50 -3.67
C GLU A 156 32.92 -38.20 -5.11
N ASP A 157 33.94 -38.06 -5.94
CA ASP A 157 33.90 -37.93 -7.38
C ASP A 157 33.21 -39.15 -8.03
N GLU A 158 32.68 -39.01 -9.24
CA GLU A 158 33.01 -39.85 -10.41
C GLU A 158 32.15 -39.45 -11.62
N GLU A 159 32.80 -39.50 -12.77
CA GLU A 159 32.36 -39.17 -14.12
C GLU A 159 31.44 -40.25 -14.69
N GLU A 160 30.56 -39.93 -15.64
CA GLU A 160 30.31 -40.85 -16.75
C GLU A 160 29.90 -40.14 -18.04
N ASP A 161 30.44 -40.70 -19.11
CA ASP A 161 30.73 -40.20 -20.44
C ASP A 161 29.60 -40.54 -21.44
N SER A 162 29.46 -39.76 -22.52
CA SER A 162 28.77 -40.16 -23.76
C SER A 162 29.02 -39.13 -24.89
N GLU A 163 30.07 -39.36 -25.67
CA GLU A 163 30.38 -38.76 -26.99
C GLU A 163 29.76 -39.59 -28.15
N PRO A 164 29.63 -39.02 -29.39
CA PRO A 164 30.63 -39.34 -30.45
C PRO A 164 30.95 -38.23 -31.49
N VAL A 165 32.21 -37.74 -31.56
CA VAL A 165 33.27 -37.71 -32.65
C VAL A 165 32.88 -37.59 -34.17
N PRO A 166 33.67 -37.01 -35.16
CA PRO A 166 35.06 -36.43 -35.18
C PRO A 166 35.35 -35.05 -35.88
N LYS A 167 36.38 -34.33 -35.36
CA LYS A 167 37.59 -33.56 -35.87
C LYS A 167 37.77 -33.20 -37.39
N PRO A 168 38.70 -32.25 -37.81
CA PRO A 168 39.92 -31.77 -37.11
C PRO A 168 40.41 -30.28 -37.33
N PHE A 169 41.52 -29.95 -36.63
CA PHE A 169 42.60 -28.98 -36.97
C PHE A 169 42.49 -27.48 -36.59
N LEU A 170 43.11 -27.05 -35.47
CA LEU A 170 44.47 -26.46 -35.38
C LEU A 170 44.71 -25.76 -34.02
N ARG A 171 45.96 -25.84 -33.56
CA ARG A 171 46.49 -25.30 -32.30
C ARG A 171 46.69 -23.77 -32.39
N LEU A 172 46.47 -23.04 -31.29
CA LEU A 172 47.45 -22.06 -30.78
C LEU A 172 47.19 -21.70 -29.31
N SER A 173 48.24 -21.84 -28.50
CA SER A 173 48.40 -21.31 -27.15
C SER A 173 47.98 -19.84 -27.04
N GLY A 174 47.11 -19.56 -26.08
CA GLY A 174 46.70 -18.21 -25.70
C GLY A 174 46.48 -18.12 -24.20
N ARG A 175 47.56 -18.24 -23.43
CA ARG A 175 47.60 -18.02 -21.98
C ARG A 175 47.22 -16.57 -21.72
N ARG A 176 45.96 -16.32 -21.32
CA ARG A 176 45.54 -15.06 -20.68
C ARG A 176 44.73 -15.36 -19.44
N SER A 177 45.42 -15.27 -18.33
CA SER A 177 44.87 -14.94 -17.03
C SER A 177 43.92 -13.75 -17.20
N SER A 178 42.62 -13.98 -17.08
CA SER A 178 41.67 -12.89 -16.81
C SER A 178 41.02 -13.21 -15.47
N SER A 179 41.38 -12.38 -14.49
CA SER A 179 40.67 -12.25 -13.23
C SER A 179 39.19 -12.02 -13.51
N ARG A 180 38.38 -13.07 -13.37
CA ARG A 180 36.92 -12.92 -13.33
C ARG A 180 36.57 -12.18 -12.04
N CYS A 181 36.14 -10.94 -12.20
CA CYS A 181 35.49 -10.15 -11.18
C CYS A 181 34.31 -10.94 -10.56
N PRO A 182 34.09 -10.89 -9.23
CA PRO A 182 33.07 -11.68 -8.54
C PRO A 182 31.61 -11.25 -8.82
N GLU A 183 31.37 -10.17 -9.57
CA GLU A 183 30.03 -9.60 -9.84
C GLU A 183 29.07 -10.54 -10.60
N GLY A 184 29.59 -11.44 -11.43
CA GLY A 184 28.76 -12.38 -12.19
C GLY A 184 28.06 -13.43 -11.31
N THR A 185 28.62 -13.72 -10.13
CA THR A 185 28.08 -14.75 -9.23
C THR A 185 26.87 -14.26 -8.45
N GLU A 186 26.86 -13.01 -7.98
CA GLU A 186 25.71 -12.40 -7.33
C GLU A 186 24.56 -12.17 -8.31
N GLN A 187 24.84 -11.67 -9.52
CA GLN A 187 23.82 -11.49 -10.54
C GLN A 187 23.17 -12.84 -10.93
N ASN A 188 23.94 -13.92 -11.06
CA ASN A 188 23.38 -15.25 -11.29
C ASN A 188 22.58 -15.79 -10.10
N ARG A 189 23.03 -15.53 -8.86
CA ARG A 189 22.28 -15.89 -7.64
C ARG A 189 20.96 -15.14 -7.54
N VAL A 190 20.95 -13.84 -7.82
CA VAL A 190 19.74 -13.01 -7.86
C VAL A 190 18.81 -13.48 -8.97
N ARG A 191 19.34 -13.74 -10.17
CA ARG A 191 18.56 -14.29 -11.30
C ARG A 191 17.89 -15.61 -10.96
N ASN A 192 18.62 -16.53 -10.32
CA ASN A 192 18.09 -17.84 -9.96
C ASN A 192 17.07 -17.75 -8.81
N LYS A 193 17.24 -16.81 -7.85
CA LYS A 193 16.23 -16.50 -6.84
C LYS A 193 14.97 -15.90 -7.46
N LEU A 194 15.09 -14.92 -8.35
CA LEU A 194 13.94 -14.31 -9.04
C LEU A 194 13.17 -15.31 -9.89
N LYS A 195 13.87 -16.18 -10.65
CA LYS A 195 13.23 -17.26 -11.40
C LYS A 195 12.39 -18.16 -10.48
N ARG A 196 12.92 -18.50 -9.30
CA ARG A 196 12.20 -19.31 -8.31
C ARG A 196 11.01 -18.56 -7.69
N LEU A 197 11.16 -17.26 -7.42
CA LEU A 197 10.08 -16.43 -6.87
C LEU A 197 8.94 -16.22 -7.87
N ILE A 198 9.26 -16.01 -9.15
CA ILE A 198 8.25 -15.89 -10.21
C ILE A 198 7.52 -17.21 -10.40
N ALA A 199 8.24 -18.34 -10.43
CA ALA A 199 7.64 -19.66 -10.58
C ALA A 199 6.76 -20.08 -9.38
N LYS A 200 7.08 -19.60 -8.18
CA LYS A 200 6.31 -19.86 -6.95
C LYS A 200 5.33 -18.73 -6.59
N ARG A 201 5.12 -17.75 -7.47
CA ARG A 201 4.26 -16.60 -7.19
C ARG A 201 2.82 -17.09 -7.00
N PRO A 202 2.20 -16.88 -5.82
CA PRO A 202 0.79 -17.24 -5.62
C PRO A 202 -0.11 -16.43 -6.55
N PRO A 203 -1.27 -16.99 -6.96
CA PRO A 203 -2.24 -16.28 -7.78
C PRO A 203 -2.83 -15.08 -7.01
N LEU A 204 -3.29 -14.07 -7.74
CA LEU A 204 -3.87 -12.84 -7.17
C LEU A 204 -5.05 -13.14 -6.23
N GLN A 205 -5.91 -14.10 -6.60
CA GLN A 205 -7.02 -14.58 -5.77
C GLN A 205 -6.55 -15.12 -4.42
N SER A 206 -5.47 -15.92 -4.38
CA SER A 206 -4.91 -16.43 -3.13
C SER A 206 -4.40 -15.32 -2.22
N LEU A 207 -3.91 -14.22 -2.80
CA LEU A 207 -3.48 -13.06 -2.02
C LEU A 207 -4.67 -12.25 -1.50
N GLN A 208 -5.78 -12.20 -2.25
CA GLN A 208 -7.03 -11.59 -1.83
C GLN A 208 -7.73 -12.36 -0.71
N GLU A 209 -7.84 -13.69 -0.85
CA GLU A 209 -8.41 -14.60 0.16
C GLU A 209 -7.63 -14.56 1.48
N ARG A 210 -6.30 -14.39 1.39
CA ARG A 210 -5.42 -14.23 2.57
C ARG A 210 -5.46 -12.83 3.16
N GLY A 211 -6.22 -11.91 2.57
CA GLY A 211 -6.33 -10.51 3.03
C GLY A 211 -5.06 -9.68 2.85
N LEU A 212 -4.07 -10.19 2.11
CA LEU A 212 -2.82 -9.47 1.79
C LEU A 212 -3.03 -8.44 0.67
N LEU A 213 -4.07 -8.62 -0.14
CA LEU A 213 -4.57 -7.71 -1.16
C LEU A 213 -6.08 -7.53 -0.94
N ARG A 214 -6.51 -6.45 -0.30
CA ARG A 214 -7.95 -6.14 -0.22
C ARG A 214 -8.39 -5.26 -1.39
N ASP A 215 -9.62 -5.47 -1.83
CA ASP A 215 -10.18 -4.78 -3.00
C ASP A 215 -10.15 -3.27 -2.78
N GLN A 216 -9.47 -2.58 -3.68
CA GLN A 216 -9.40 -1.12 -3.76
C GLN A 216 -10.81 -0.56 -4.10
N VAL A 217 -10.99 0.77 -4.09
CA VAL A 217 -12.22 1.36 -4.61
C VAL A 217 -12.14 1.39 -6.13
N PHE A 218 -11.00 1.82 -6.67
CA PHE A 218 -10.70 1.75 -8.09
C PHE A 218 -10.33 0.33 -8.51
N GLY A 219 -10.77 -0.10 -9.70
CA GLY A 219 -10.46 -1.45 -10.21
C GLY A 219 -11.24 -2.58 -9.55
N CYS A 220 -12.18 -2.29 -8.63
CA CYS A 220 -13.05 -3.28 -8.01
C CYS A 220 -14.32 -3.50 -8.85
N GLN A 221 -14.88 -4.70 -8.77
CA GLN A 221 -16.19 -4.98 -9.35
C GLN A 221 -17.25 -4.11 -8.69
N LEU A 222 -18.08 -3.45 -9.49
CA LEU A 222 -19.10 -2.52 -9.00
C LEU A 222 -20.05 -3.17 -8.00
N GLU A 223 -20.48 -4.39 -8.27
CA GLU A 223 -21.37 -5.15 -7.37
C GLU A 223 -20.72 -5.41 -6.00
N SER A 224 -19.47 -5.89 -5.98
CA SER A 224 -18.72 -6.12 -4.74
C SER A 224 -18.49 -4.83 -3.95
N LEU A 225 -18.20 -3.73 -4.65
CA LEU A 225 -18.02 -2.41 -4.03
C LEU A 225 -19.32 -1.92 -3.38
N CYS A 226 -20.43 -1.99 -4.10
CA CYS A 226 -21.75 -1.59 -3.63
C CYS A 226 -22.22 -2.47 -2.46
N GLN A 227 -22.06 -3.79 -2.56
CA GLN A 227 -22.37 -4.71 -1.46
C GLN A 227 -21.59 -4.39 -0.19
N ARG A 228 -20.30 -4.06 -0.33
CA ARG A 228 -19.42 -3.70 0.78
C ARG A 228 -19.79 -2.37 1.42
N GLU A 229 -20.29 -1.42 0.64
CA GLU A 229 -20.78 -0.13 1.13
C GLU A 229 -22.21 -0.18 1.69
N GLY A 230 -22.93 -1.29 1.48
CA GLY A 230 -24.33 -1.42 1.87
C GLY A 230 -25.27 -0.53 1.04
N ASP A 231 -24.86 -0.17 -0.18
CA ASP A 231 -25.60 0.74 -1.05
C ASP A 231 -25.57 0.26 -2.51
N THR A 232 -26.33 0.88 -3.40
CA THR A 232 -26.35 0.53 -4.84
C THR A 232 -25.53 1.48 -5.70
N VAL A 233 -25.19 2.67 -5.19
CA VAL A 233 -24.32 3.63 -5.86
C VAL A 233 -23.06 3.87 -5.02
N PRO A 234 -21.84 3.71 -5.59
CA PRO A 234 -20.61 3.93 -4.86
C PRO A 234 -20.53 5.33 -4.24
N SER A 235 -20.10 5.42 -2.98
CA SER A 235 -20.00 6.69 -2.26
C SER A 235 -19.06 7.68 -2.95
N PHE A 236 -17.97 7.18 -3.55
CA PHE A 236 -17.04 8.00 -4.33
C PHE A 236 -17.71 8.69 -5.53
N VAL A 237 -18.62 7.98 -6.22
CA VAL A 237 -19.39 8.54 -7.34
C VAL A 237 -20.30 9.66 -6.84
N ARG A 238 -20.99 9.43 -5.72
CA ARG A 238 -21.87 10.43 -5.09
C ARG A 238 -21.12 11.66 -4.62
N LEU A 239 -19.97 11.48 -3.97
CA LEU A 239 -19.10 12.57 -3.53
C LEU A 239 -18.61 13.41 -4.71
N CYS A 240 -18.12 12.77 -5.78
CA CYS A 240 -17.68 13.48 -6.98
C CYS A 240 -18.81 14.30 -7.61
N ILE A 241 -19.99 13.69 -7.79
CA ILE A 241 -21.16 14.37 -8.36
C ILE A 241 -21.60 15.54 -7.49
N ALA A 242 -21.69 15.35 -6.17
CA ALA A 242 -22.06 16.42 -5.25
C ALA A 242 -21.08 17.61 -5.30
N ALA A 243 -19.78 17.34 -5.40
CA ALA A 243 -18.78 18.39 -5.58
C ALA A 243 -18.95 19.13 -6.92
N VAL A 244 -19.25 18.41 -8.01
CA VAL A 244 -19.48 19.02 -9.33
C VAL A 244 -20.77 19.85 -9.36
N ASP A 245 -21.86 19.35 -8.76
CA ASP A 245 -23.12 20.10 -8.68
C ASP A 245 -22.98 21.37 -7.83
N LYS A 246 -22.13 21.34 -6.80
CA LYS A 246 -21.93 22.49 -5.90
C LYS A 246 -21.10 23.62 -6.52
N ARG A 247 -20.02 23.31 -7.25
CA ARG A 247 -19.05 24.32 -7.72
C ARG A 247 -18.59 24.16 -9.18
N GLY A 248 -19.03 23.11 -9.87
CA GLY A 248 -18.63 22.80 -11.24
C GLY A 248 -19.58 23.28 -12.33
N LEU A 249 -20.81 23.68 -11.99
CA LEU A 249 -21.85 24.02 -12.97
C LEU A 249 -21.50 25.26 -13.82
N ASP A 250 -20.82 26.24 -13.25
CA ASP A 250 -20.43 27.47 -13.95
C ASP A 250 -19.09 27.37 -14.69
N VAL A 251 -18.35 26.26 -14.49
CA VAL A 251 -17.00 26.06 -15.02
C VAL A 251 -17.05 25.63 -16.48
N ASP A 252 -16.32 26.35 -17.33
CA ASP A 252 -16.31 26.08 -18.77
C ASP A 252 -15.64 24.73 -19.07
N GLY A 253 -16.26 23.96 -19.97
CA GLY A 253 -15.74 22.65 -20.37
C GLY A 253 -15.72 21.60 -19.25
N ILE A 254 -16.64 21.67 -18.27
CA ILE A 254 -16.83 20.60 -17.28
C ILE A 254 -16.95 19.23 -17.95
N TYR A 255 -16.30 18.21 -17.40
CA TYR A 255 -16.09 16.86 -17.98
C TYR A 255 -15.28 16.79 -19.29
N ARG A 256 -15.18 17.86 -20.09
CA ARG A 256 -14.39 17.94 -21.32
C ARG A 256 -12.91 18.21 -21.05
N VAL A 257 -12.60 19.20 -20.22
CA VAL A 257 -11.23 19.56 -19.85
C VAL A 257 -10.67 18.51 -18.89
N SER A 258 -9.40 18.16 -19.09
CA SER A 258 -8.69 17.21 -18.24
C SER A 258 -7.98 17.95 -17.11
N GLY A 259 -8.23 17.54 -15.86
CA GLY A 259 -7.47 18.01 -14.71
C GLY A 259 -6.04 17.46 -14.70
N ASN A 260 -5.24 17.98 -13.77
CA ASN A 260 -3.86 17.53 -13.61
C ASN A 260 -3.79 16.04 -13.22
N LEU A 261 -3.24 15.20 -14.11
CA LEU A 261 -3.20 13.74 -13.95
C LEU A 261 -2.48 13.30 -12.66
N ALA A 262 -1.43 14.01 -12.23
CA ALA A 262 -0.71 13.66 -11.00
C ALA A 262 -1.60 13.85 -9.77
N VAL A 263 -2.43 14.90 -9.77
CA VAL A 263 -3.38 15.19 -8.69
C VAL A 263 -4.55 14.21 -8.74
N VAL A 264 -5.02 13.82 -9.93
CA VAL A 264 -6.02 12.75 -10.10
C VAL A 264 -5.51 11.42 -9.53
N GLN A 265 -4.26 11.06 -9.80
CA GLN A 265 -3.66 9.82 -9.24
C GLN A 265 -3.45 9.92 -7.73
N LYS A 266 -3.15 11.11 -7.19
CA LYS A 266 -3.10 11.36 -5.76
C LYS A 266 -4.48 11.16 -5.11
N LEU A 267 -5.53 11.71 -5.71
CA LEU A 267 -6.92 11.53 -5.25
C LEU A 267 -7.31 10.05 -5.27
N ARG A 268 -7.04 9.35 -6.38
CA ARG A 268 -7.24 7.90 -6.50
C ARG A 268 -6.59 7.14 -5.35
N PHE A 269 -5.29 7.38 -5.12
CA PHE A 269 -4.55 6.71 -4.05
C PHE A 269 -5.09 7.02 -2.67
N LEU A 270 -5.59 8.24 -2.43
CA LEU A 270 -6.23 8.60 -1.16
C LEU A 270 -7.56 7.87 -0.98
N VAL A 271 -8.42 7.83 -2.00
CA VAL A 271 -9.69 7.10 -1.96
C VAL A 271 -9.46 5.61 -1.69
N ASP A 272 -8.47 5.01 -2.36
CA ASP A 272 -8.10 3.60 -2.15
C ASP A 272 -7.50 3.35 -0.76
N ARG A 273 -6.81 4.33 -0.16
CA ARG A 273 -6.13 4.20 1.14
C ARG A 273 -6.98 4.57 2.35
N GLU A 274 -7.84 5.57 2.22
CA GLU A 274 -8.74 6.01 3.28
C GLU A 274 -9.67 4.88 3.72
N ARG A 275 -10.00 3.97 2.80
CA ARG A 275 -10.74 2.74 3.07
C ARG A 275 -9.88 1.55 3.53
N ALA A 276 -8.58 1.75 3.71
CA ALA A 276 -7.61 0.68 3.91
C ALA A 276 -6.72 0.84 5.16
N VAL A 277 -6.78 1.93 5.92
CA VAL A 277 -5.76 2.20 6.96
C VAL A 277 -6.35 2.69 8.29
N THR A 278 -6.18 1.88 9.35
CA THR A 278 -5.93 2.38 10.71
C THR A 278 -4.43 2.58 10.94
N SER A 279 -4.08 3.36 11.97
CA SER A 279 -2.71 3.79 12.39
C SER A 279 -1.66 2.69 12.54
N ASP A 280 -2.05 1.43 12.48
CA ASP A 280 -1.25 0.29 12.90
C ASP A 280 -0.73 -0.50 11.69
N GLY A 281 -1.11 -0.15 10.46
CA GLY A 281 -0.67 -0.88 9.25
C GLY A 281 -1.28 -2.27 9.08
N ARG A 282 -2.35 -2.60 9.82
CA ARG A 282 -3.22 -3.75 9.54
C ARG A 282 -4.42 -3.29 8.69
N TYR A 283 -4.76 -4.07 7.67
CA TYR A 283 -5.98 -3.89 6.88
C TYR A 283 -7.18 -4.43 7.69
N MET A 284 -7.95 -3.55 8.32
CA MET A 284 -9.24 -3.87 8.94
C MET A 284 -10.32 -2.96 8.36
N PHE A 285 -11.49 -3.54 8.10
CA PHE A 285 -12.70 -2.73 7.98
C PHE A 285 -12.94 -2.07 9.34
N PRO A 286 -13.31 -0.78 9.43
CA PRO A 286 -13.90 -0.27 10.65
C PRO A 286 -15.11 -1.15 10.97
N GLU A 287 -15.17 -1.74 12.16
CA GLU A 287 -16.35 -2.51 12.61
C GLU A 287 -17.61 -1.63 12.67
N ASN A 288 -17.45 -0.30 12.62
CA ASN A 288 -18.51 0.69 12.67
C ASN A 288 -18.43 1.67 11.47
N PRO A 289 -19.53 1.89 10.71
CA PRO A 289 -19.61 2.78 9.53
C PRO A 289 -19.35 4.30 9.74
N GLY A 290 -18.59 4.72 10.75
CA GLY A 290 -18.54 6.12 11.20
C GLY A 290 -17.16 6.73 11.46
N GLN A 291 -16.07 5.95 11.41
CA GLN A 291 -14.70 6.45 11.57
C GLN A 291 -13.89 6.25 10.28
N GLU A 292 -14.45 6.71 9.17
CA GLU A 292 -13.69 6.93 7.95
C GLU A 292 -13.35 8.41 7.87
N GLY A 293 -12.08 8.70 7.61
CA GLY A 293 -11.85 9.56 6.48
C GLY A 293 -12.22 11.00 6.67
N ARG A 294 -13.41 11.52 6.35
CA ARG A 294 -14.15 11.33 5.10
C ARG A 294 -13.38 12.13 4.04
N LEU A 295 -13.23 11.61 2.83
CA LEU A 295 -12.70 12.37 1.71
C LEU A 295 -13.47 13.67 1.55
N ASP A 296 -12.82 14.78 1.87
CA ASP A 296 -13.39 16.11 1.72
C ASP A 296 -12.96 16.74 0.39
N LEU A 297 -13.82 16.60 -0.61
CA LEU A 297 -13.65 17.19 -1.95
C LEU A 297 -13.87 18.71 -1.99
N ASP A 298 -14.26 19.34 -0.87
CA ASP A 298 -14.31 20.79 -0.70
C ASP A 298 -12.98 21.38 -0.20
N SER A 299 -12.01 20.55 0.18
CA SER A 299 -10.71 21.03 0.62
C SER A 299 -9.91 21.68 -0.52
N ALA A 300 -9.05 22.64 -0.18
CA ALA A 300 -8.22 23.39 -1.13
C ALA A 300 -7.27 22.49 -1.97
N GLU A 301 -7.04 21.26 -1.52
CA GLU A 301 -6.25 20.26 -2.26
C GLU A 301 -6.95 19.82 -3.57
N TRP A 302 -8.28 19.90 -3.62
CA TRP A 302 -9.12 19.48 -4.76
C TRP A 302 -9.84 20.64 -5.43
N ASP A 303 -9.38 21.87 -5.24
CA ASP A 303 -10.04 23.09 -5.74
C ASP A 303 -10.25 23.10 -7.27
N ASP A 304 -9.36 22.46 -8.04
CA ASP A 304 -9.59 22.23 -9.47
C ASP A 304 -10.67 21.16 -9.71
N ILE A 305 -11.85 21.58 -10.16
CA ILE A 305 -12.97 20.67 -10.45
C ILE A 305 -12.66 19.69 -11.61
N HIS A 306 -11.71 20.02 -12.49
CA HIS A 306 -11.29 19.12 -13.55
C HIS A 306 -10.51 17.91 -13.00
N VAL A 307 -9.94 18.01 -11.79
CA VAL A 307 -9.37 16.86 -11.06
C VAL A 307 -10.49 15.93 -10.59
N VAL A 308 -11.55 16.47 -9.99
CA VAL A 308 -12.69 15.66 -9.49
C VAL A 308 -13.39 14.95 -10.64
N THR A 309 -13.74 15.68 -11.69
CA THR A 309 -14.34 15.07 -12.91
C THR A 309 -13.36 14.11 -13.59
N GLY A 310 -12.06 14.38 -13.54
CA GLY A 310 -11.00 13.47 -14.00
C GLY A 310 -10.96 12.16 -13.22
N ALA A 311 -11.11 12.21 -11.90
CA ALA A 311 -11.12 11.05 -11.02
C ALA A 311 -12.42 10.22 -11.15
N LEU A 312 -13.58 10.87 -11.30
CA LEU A 312 -14.84 10.19 -11.60
C LEU A 312 -14.76 9.43 -12.93
N LYS A 313 -14.23 10.08 -13.98
CA LYS A 313 -13.94 9.42 -15.28
C LYS A 313 -13.00 8.25 -15.13
N LEU A 314 -11.94 8.41 -14.34
CA LEU A 314 -10.95 7.37 -14.11
C LEU A 314 -11.59 6.16 -13.40
N PHE A 315 -12.47 6.40 -12.42
CA PHE A 315 -13.15 5.34 -11.68
C PHE A 315 -13.98 4.46 -12.62
N LEU A 316 -14.84 5.07 -13.45
CA LEU A 316 -15.67 4.34 -14.40
C LEU A 316 -14.84 3.56 -15.43
N ARG A 317 -13.72 4.15 -15.88
CA ARG A 317 -12.80 3.52 -16.85
C ARG A 317 -12.02 2.34 -16.26
N GLU A 318 -11.73 2.37 -14.97
CA GLU A 318 -10.97 1.29 -14.30
C GLU A 318 -11.87 0.14 -13.82
N LEU A 319 -13.19 0.23 -13.96
CA LEU A 319 -14.08 -0.88 -13.62
C LEU A 319 -13.71 -2.15 -14.42
N PRO A 320 -13.64 -3.34 -13.78
CA PRO A 320 -13.33 -4.60 -14.48
C PRO A 320 -14.33 -4.94 -15.59
N GLN A 321 -15.57 -4.48 -15.45
CA GLN A 321 -16.59 -4.50 -16.48
C GLN A 321 -17.16 -3.08 -16.62
N PRO A 322 -17.42 -2.61 -17.84
CA PRO A 322 -17.98 -1.27 -18.04
C PRO A 322 -19.35 -1.15 -17.37
N LEU A 323 -19.74 0.09 -17.03
CA LEU A 323 -20.98 0.38 -16.32
C LEU A 323 -22.20 -0.18 -17.07
N VAL A 324 -22.21 -0.08 -18.40
CA VAL A 324 -23.20 -0.78 -19.24
C VAL A 324 -22.61 -2.14 -19.63
N PRO A 325 -23.23 -3.27 -19.19
CA PRO A 325 -22.72 -4.60 -19.47
C PRO A 325 -22.51 -4.84 -20.99
N PRO A 326 -21.35 -5.39 -21.42
CA PRO A 326 -21.04 -5.59 -22.83
C PRO A 326 -22.08 -6.46 -23.57
N MET A 327 -22.76 -7.36 -22.86
CA MET A 327 -23.80 -8.23 -23.40
C MET A 327 -25.06 -7.49 -23.81
N LEU A 328 -25.32 -6.31 -23.23
CA LEU A 328 -26.47 -5.48 -23.56
C LEU A 328 -26.16 -4.49 -24.70
N LEU A 329 -24.88 -4.21 -24.99
CA LEU A 329 -24.49 -3.24 -26.02
C LEU A 329 -25.06 -3.55 -27.43
N PRO A 330 -25.09 -4.80 -27.93
CA PRO A 330 -25.72 -5.10 -29.21
C PRO A 330 -27.23 -4.78 -29.23
N HIS A 331 -27.91 -5.04 -28.11
CA HIS A 331 -29.34 -4.77 -27.95
C HIS A 331 -29.61 -3.26 -27.90
N PHE A 332 -28.78 -2.50 -27.18
CA PHE A 332 -28.85 -1.03 -27.20
C PHE A 332 -28.65 -0.46 -28.61
N ARG A 333 -27.71 -1.00 -29.38
CA ARG A 333 -27.49 -0.59 -30.78
C ARG A 333 -28.70 -0.89 -31.67
N ALA A 334 -29.31 -2.06 -31.50
CA ALA A 334 -30.52 -2.45 -32.24
C ALA A 334 -31.70 -1.54 -31.88
N ALA A 335 -31.91 -1.25 -30.60
CA ALA A 335 -32.95 -0.34 -30.13
C ALA A 335 -32.76 1.08 -30.72
N LEU A 336 -31.52 1.60 -30.71
CA LEU A 336 -31.19 2.92 -31.28
C LEU A 336 -31.39 3.00 -32.81
N ALA A 337 -31.36 1.86 -33.52
CA ALA A 337 -31.60 1.80 -34.96
C ALA A 337 -33.09 1.83 -35.34
N LEU A 338 -34.01 1.71 -34.37
CA LEU A 338 -35.45 1.77 -34.62
C LEU A 338 -35.87 3.16 -35.09
N SER A 339 -36.67 3.22 -36.15
CA SER A 339 -37.18 4.47 -36.73
C SER A 339 -38.18 5.17 -35.81
N GLU A 340 -39.05 4.40 -35.16
CA GLU A 340 -40.14 4.88 -34.31
C GLU A 340 -39.63 5.30 -32.93
N SER A 341 -39.96 6.52 -32.50
CA SER A 341 -39.40 7.11 -31.28
C SER A 341 -39.94 6.44 -30.02
N GLU A 342 -41.23 6.10 -30.00
CA GLU A 342 -41.86 5.44 -28.85
C GLU A 342 -41.31 4.02 -28.64
N GLN A 343 -41.16 3.26 -29.73
CA GLN A 343 -40.59 1.92 -29.68
C GLN A 343 -39.11 1.96 -29.26
N ARG A 344 -38.34 2.94 -29.77
CA ARG A 344 -36.95 3.16 -29.35
C ARG A 344 -36.85 3.42 -27.85
N LEU A 345 -37.69 4.30 -27.31
CA LEU A 345 -37.71 4.61 -25.88
C LEU A 345 -38.10 3.40 -25.03
N SER A 346 -39.16 2.68 -25.41
CA SER A 346 -39.60 1.47 -24.70
C SER A 346 -38.49 0.42 -24.63
N GLN A 347 -37.84 0.15 -25.77
CA GLN A 347 -36.76 -0.84 -25.84
C GLN A 347 -35.52 -0.42 -25.03
N ILE A 348 -35.15 0.86 -25.05
CA ILE A 348 -34.05 1.37 -24.22
C ILE A 348 -34.39 1.24 -22.73
N GLN A 349 -35.63 1.55 -22.35
CA GLN A 349 -36.08 1.45 -20.97
C GLN A 349 -36.04 0.00 -20.47
N GLU A 350 -36.58 -0.95 -21.25
CA GLU A 350 -36.52 -2.38 -20.94
C GLU A 350 -35.08 -2.87 -20.74
N LEU A 351 -34.15 -2.42 -21.59
CA LEU A 351 -32.74 -2.78 -21.48
C LEU A 351 -32.07 -2.20 -20.24
N VAL A 352 -32.38 -0.94 -19.90
CA VAL A 352 -31.89 -0.29 -18.67
C VAL A 352 -32.43 -1.01 -17.44
N ASP A 353 -33.71 -1.35 -17.42
CA ASP A 353 -34.37 -2.07 -16.32
C ASP A 353 -33.85 -3.52 -16.17
N SER A 354 -33.33 -4.11 -17.24
CA SER A 354 -32.71 -5.44 -17.23
C SER A 354 -31.29 -5.48 -16.63
N MET A 355 -30.66 -4.33 -16.39
CA MET A 355 -29.31 -4.27 -15.85
C MET A 355 -29.25 -4.68 -14.37
N PRO A 356 -28.09 -5.18 -13.89
CA PRO A 356 -27.88 -5.39 -12.46
C PRO A 356 -28.15 -4.10 -11.68
N LYS A 357 -28.76 -4.22 -10.50
CA LYS A 357 -29.18 -3.07 -9.69
C LYS A 357 -28.06 -2.03 -9.43
N PRO A 358 -26.81 -2.42 -9.08
CA PRO A 358 -25.72 -1.46 -8.91
C PRO A 358 -25.40 -0.68 -10.20
N ASN A 359 -25.44 -1.34 -11.35
CA ASN A 359 -25.19 -0.73 -12.66
C ASN A 359 -26.32 0.23 -13.05
N HIS A 360 -27.57 -0.22 -12.90
CA HIS A 360 -28.77 0.58 -13.15
C HIS A 360 -28.77 1.86 -12.31
N ASP A 361 -28.64 1.73 -10.99
CA ASP A 361 -28.74 2.87 -10.07
C ASP A 361 -27.58 3.85 -10.28
N THR A 362 -26.36 3.34 -10.50
CA THR A 362 -25.19 4.18 -10.79
C THR A 362 -25.33 4.90 -12.14
N LEU A 363 -25.84 4.23 -13.17
CA LEU A 363 -26.11 4.85 -14.47
C LEU A 363 -27.19 5.93 -14.38
N ARG A 364 -28.31 5.64 -13.70
CA ARG A 364 -29.37 6.63 -13.45
C ARG A 364 -28.80 7.87 -12.76
N TYR A 365 -28.04 7.67 -11.67
CA TYR A 365 -27.48 8.77 -10.89
C TYR A 365 -26.51 9.64 -11.72
N LEU A 366 -25.68 9.03 -12.56
CA LEU A 366 -24.82 9.75 -13.51
C LEU A 366 -25.62 10.52 -14.57
N LEU A 367 -26.63 9.89 -15.17
CA LEU A 367 -27.44 10.51 -16.22
C LEU A 367 -28.27 11.69 -15.68
N GLU A 368 -28.84 11.57 -14.48
CA GLU A 368 -29.55 12.66 -13.82
C GLU A 368 -28.65 13.88 -13.59
N HIS A 369 -27.42 13.64 -13.11
CA HIS A 369 -26.41 14.69 -12.95
C HIS A 369 -26.03 15.34 -14.29
N LEU A 370 -25.75 14.55 -15.33
CA LEU A 370 -25.41 15.08 -16.66
C LEU A 370 -26.58 15.87 -17.27
N CYS A 371 -27.82 15.43 -17.07
CA CYS A 371 -29.01 16.18 -17.47
C CYS A 371 -29.13 17.50 -16.71
N SER A 372 -28.79 17.53 -15.42
CA SER A 372 -28.76 18.77 -14.63
C SER A 372 -27.76 19.77 -15.21
N ILE A 373 -26.54 19.32 -15.51
CA ILE A 373 -25.50 20.16 -16.15
C ILE A 373 -25.99 20.70 -17.50
N LEU A 374 -26.58 19.84 -18.33
CA LEU A 374 -27.11 20.26 -19.63
C LEU A 374 -28.19 21.35 -19.52
N ARG A 375 -29.03 21.30 -18.49
CA ARG A 375 -30.04 22.34 -18.23
C ARG A 375 -29.44 23.64 -17.71
N ALA A 376 -28.37 23.55 -16.93
CA ALA A 376 -27.68 24.71 -16.37
C ALA A 376 -26.80 25.45 -17.40
N MET A 377 -26.34 24.77 -18.46
CA MET A 377 -25.44 25.35 -19.45
C MET A 377 -26.16 26.25 -20.47
N PRO A 378 -25.78 27.53 -20.62
CA PRO A 378 -26.33 28.40 -21.66
C PRO A 378 -25.92 27.88 -23.05
N GLY A 379 -26.83 28.00 -24.03
CA GLY A 379 -26.88 27.25 -25.30
C GLY A 379 -25.65 27.22 -26.24
N ASN A 380 -24.54 27.88 -25.90
CA ASN A 380 -23.27 27.86 -26.63
C ASN A 380 -22.12 27.07 -25.95
N ARG A 381 -22.33 26.48 -24.76
CA ARG A 381 -21.34 25.61 -24.07
C ARG A 381 -21.73 24.12 -24.13
N GLN A 382 -22.07 23.61 -25.31
CA GLN A 382 -22.62 22.25 -25.43
C GLN A 382 -21.62 21.15 -25.02
N LEU A 383 -22.08 20.21 -24.19
CA LEU A 383 -21.52 18.86 -24.09
C LEU A 383 -21.73 18.16 -25.45
N HIS A 384 -20.64 17.92 -26.17
CA HIS A 384 -20.67 17.22 -27.46
C HIS A 384 -21.21 15.76 -27.32
N PRO A 385 -22.06 15.26 -28.23
CA PRO A 385 -22.65 13.91 -28.16
C PRO A 385 -21.65 12.74 -28.05
N ARG A 386 -20.40 12.93 -28.48
CA ARG A 386 -19.31 11.94 -28.31
C ARG A 386 -18.91 11.69 -26.84
N PHE A 387 -19.30 12.54 -25.89
CA PHE A 387 -18.93 12.41 -24.48
C PHE A 387 -19.73 11.36 -23.71
N TYR A 388 -20.99 11.11 -24.08
CA TYR A 388 -21.78 10.01 -23.48
C TYR A 388 -21.10 8.66 -23.68
N PHE A 389 -20.48 8.47 -24.85
CA PHE A 389 -19.75 7.25 -25.15
C PHE A 389 -18.50 7.11 -24.26
N GLN A 390 -17.73 8.15 -24.01
CA GLN A 390 -16.44 8.03 -23.30
C GLN A 390 -16.56 7.90 -21.77
N LEU A 391 -17.71 8.24 -21.20
CA LEU A 391 -18.00 8.05 -19.77
C LEU A 391 -18.64 6.68 -19.48
N ILE A 392 -19.31 6.09 -20.47
CA ILE A 392 -20.15 4.89 -20.32
C ILE A 392 -19.51 3.65 -21.00
N SER A 393 -18.59 3.84 -21.95
CA SER A 393 -17.78 2.77 -22.59
C SER A 393 -16.45 2.60 -21.87
#